data_AF-A0A7S2DFA6-F1
#
_entry.id   AF-A0A7S2DFA6-F1
#
_cell.length_a   1.000
_cell.length_b   1.000
_cell.length_c   1.000
_cell.angle_alpha   90.00
_cell.angle_beta   90.00
_cell.angle_gamma   90.00
#
_symmetry.space_group_name_H-M   'P 1'
#
loop_
_entity.id
_entity.type
_entity.pdbx_description
1 polymer ?
#
loop_
_entity_poly.entity_id
_entity_poly.type
_entity_poly.pdbx_seq_one_letter_code
_entity_poly.pdbx_strand_id
1 'polypeptide(L)'
;IEAPRWCSVDLRDGNQALINPMNHEKKLRLFKHLLKLGYKEIEVGFPSASQTDFDFIRYIIDNGLVPDDVYIQVLTQAREHLIRRTIEAVKGAKNVILHIYNSTSELQRRVVFKKGRDDIKNMA
;
A
#
# COMPACT_ATOMS: atom_id res chain seq x y z
N ILE A 1 -19.15 -13.77 19.45
CA ILE A 1 -18.43 -13.62 18.16
C ILE A 1 -18.01 -12.16 18.08
N GLU A 2 -16.72 -11.88 17.93
CA GLU A 2 -16.19 -10.52 17.78
C GLU A 2 -15.83 -10.28 16.31
N ALA A 3 -15.98 -9.04 15.84
CA ALA A 3 -15.57 -8.67 14.50
C ALA A 3 -14.02 -8.69 14.40
N PRO A 4 -13.45 -9.15 13.27
CA PRO A 4 -12.01 -9.09 13.09
C PRO A 4 -11.56 -7.64 12.83
N ARG A 5 -10.25 -7.44 12.92
CA ARG A 5 -9.59 -6.23 12.44
C ARG A 5 -9.59 -6.24 10.90
N TRP A 6 -10.20 -5.23 10.30
CA TRP A 6 -10.39 -5.16 8.85
C TRP A 6 -9.40 -4.20 8.20
N CYS A 7 -8.80 -4.64 7.10
CA CYS A 7 -8.03 -3.79 6.18
C CYS A 7 -8.70 -3.79 4.80
N SER A 8 -9.07 -2.62 4.30
CA SER A 8 -9.54 -2.46 2.92
C SER A 8 -8.34 -2.23 2.00
N VAL A 9 -8.29 -2.94 0.87
CA VAL A 9 -7.21 -2.84 -0.13
C VAL A 9 -7.69 -2.29 -1.47
N ASP A 10 -8.90 -1.76 -1.51
CA ASP A 10 -9.60 -1.34 -2.72
C ASP A 10 -8.84 -0.26 -3.51
N LEU A 11 -8.13 0.64 -2.83
CA LEU A 11 -7.38 1.73 -3.46
C LEU A 11 -6.05 1.30 -4.09
N ARG A 12 -5.57 0.07 -3.81
CA ARG A 12 -4.36 -0.50 -4.39
C ARG A 12 -4.67 -1.77 -5.18
N ASP A 13 -5.04 -2.86 -4.52
CA ASP A 13 -5.27 -4.16 -5.16
C ASP A 13 -6.50 -4.12 -6.06
N GLY A 14 -7.60 -3.54 -5.54
CA GLY A 14 -8.83 -3.32 -6.32
C GLY A 14 -8.57 -2.40 -7.51
N ASN A 15 -7.90 -1.27 -7.29
CA ASN A 15 -7.58 -0.31 -8.34
C ASN A 15 -6.73 -0.91 -9.48
N GLN A 16 -5.73 -1.74 -9.14
CA GLN A 16 -4.85 -2.39 -10.11
C GLN A 16 -5.57 -3.44 -10.98
N ALA A 17 -6.70 -3.97 -10.50
CA ALA A 17 -7.51 -4.95 -11.22
C ALA A 17 -8.52 -4.31 -12.21
N LEU A 18 -8.69 -2.98 -12.20
CA LEU A 18 -9.62 -2.30 -13.09
C LEU A 18 -9.03 -2.14 -14.50
N ILE A 19 -9.86 -2.37 -15.54
CA ILE A 19 -9.52 -2.03 -16.93
C ILE A 19 -9.18 -0.54 -17.06
N ASN A 20 -9.99 0.29 -16.40
CA ASN A 20 -9.79 1.74 -16.31
C ASN A 20 -9.50 2.11 -14.85
N PRO A 21 -8.22 2.31 -14.47
CA PRO A 21 -7.85 2.67 -13.12
C PRO A 21 -8.56 3.92 -12.62
N MET A 22 -8.77 4.00 -11.30
CA MET A 22 -9.34 5.18 -10.66
C MET A 22 -8.43 6.39 -10.86
N ASN A 23 -9.04 7.49 -11.29
CA ASN A 23 -8.40 8.79 -11.21
C ASN A 23 -8.38 9.30 -9.74
N HIS A 24 -7.73 10.43 -9.52
CA HIS A 24 -7.60 11.04 -8.20
C HIS A 24 -8.95 11.25 -7.49
N GLU A 25 -9.94 11.79 -8.20
CA GLU A 25 -11.28 12.05 -7.65
C GLU A 25 -11.98 10.77 -7.19
N LYS A 26 -11.95 9.71 -8.01
CA LYS A 26 -12.54 8.40 -7.67
C LYS A 26 -11.84 7.78 -6.46
N LYS A 27 -10.50 7.86 -6.39
CA LYS A 27 -9.75 7.40 -5.22
C LYS A 27 -10.14 8.16 -3.96
N LEU A 28 -10.21 9.48 -4.03
CA LEU A 28 -10.58 10.32 -2.89
C LEU A 28 -12.01 10.03 -2.41
N ARG A 29 -12.95 9.86 -3.35
CA ARG A 29 -14.34 9.48 -3.04
C ARG A 29 -14.40 8.14 -2.32
N LEU A 30 -13.68 7.13 -2.81
CA LEU A 30 -13.65 5.80 -2.20
C LEU A 30 -12.98 5.83 -0.83
N PHE A 31 -11.84 6.52 -0.68
CA PHE A 31 -11.17 6.71 0.61
C PHE A 31 -12.12 7.29 1.67
N LYS A 32 -12.79 8.40 1.35
CA LYS A 32 -13.79 9.02 2.24
C LYS A 32 -14.95 8.07 2.56
N HIS A 33 -15.36 7.24 1.60
CA HIS A 33 -16.42 6.27 1.82
C HIS A 33 -16.00 5.16 2.80
N LEU A 34 -14.78 4.62 2.66
CA LEU A 34 -14.22 3.62 3.57
C LEU A 34 -14.09 4.16 5.01
N LEU A 35 -13.66 5.42 5.15
CA LEU A 35 -13.65 6.11 6.44
C LEU A 35 -15.06 6.20 7.05
N LYS A 36 -16.06 6.56 6.24
CA LYS A 36 -17.47 6.64 6.69
C LYS A 36 -18.02 5.28 7.14
N LEU A 37 -17.58 4.19 6.51
CA LEU A 37 -17.95 2.82 6.90
C LEU A 37 -17.25 2.36 8.19
N GLY A 38 -16.19 3.05 8.62
CA GLY A 38 -15.49 2.77 9.87
C GLY A 38 -14.22 1.93 9.73
N TYR A 39 -13.69 1.72 8.52
CA TYR A 39 -12.40 1.05 8.34
C TYR A 39 -11.28 1.82 9.04
N LYS A 40 -10.42 1.08 9.76
CA LYS A 40 -9.27 1.64 10.49
C LYS A 40 -7.93 1.35 9.81
N GLU A 41 -7.90 0.41 8.88
CA GLU A 41 -6.76 0.18 8.00
C GLU A 41 -7.18 0.23 6.54
N ILE A 42 -6.46 1.02 5.76
CA ILE A 42 -6.75 1.24 4.35
C ILE A 42 -5.43 1.24 3.57
N GLU A 43 -5.26 0.30 2.64
CA GLU A 43 -4.13 0.28 1.72
C GLU A 43 -4.35 1.28 0.57
N VAL A 44 -3.60 2.38 0.60
CA VAL A 44 -3.85 3.57 -0.22
C VAL A 44 -3.02 3.63 -1.50
N GLY A 45 -2.08 2.70 -1.69
CA GLY A 45 -1.33 2.58 -2.94
C GLY A 45 0.02 1.88 -2.85
N PHE A 46 0.72 1.88 -3.99
CA PHE A 46 2.09 1.41 -4.17
C PHE A 46 2.98 2.57 -4.66
N PRO A 47 3.34 3.53 -3.77
CA PRO A 47 3.90 4.83 -4.15
C PRO A 47 5.27 4.77 -4.82
N SER A 48 6.06 3.73 -4.55
CA SER A 48 7.36 3.57 -5.19
C SER A 48 7.28 3.07 -6.63
N ALA A 49 6.14 2.49 -7.03
CA ALA A 49 5.90 1.96 -8.37
C ALA A 49 4.93 2.81 -9.22
N SER A 50 4.17 3.72 -8.60
CA SER A 50 3.17 4.55 -9.27
C SER A 50 3.24 6.00 -8.76
N GLN A 51 3.49 6.94 -9.67
CA GLN A 51 3.47 8.38 -9.35
C GLN A 51 2.07 8.84 -8.93
N THR A 52 1.02 8.35 -9.59
CA THR A 52 -0.38 8.66 -9.23
C THR A 52 -0.71 8.23 -7.80
N ASP A 53 -0.16 7.09 -7.34
CA ASP A 53 -0.32 6.62 -5.96
C ASP A 53 0.48 7.50 -4.99
N PHE A 54 1.71 7.84 -5.35
CA PHE A 54 2.54 8.76 -4.58
C PHE A 54 1.82 10.10 -4.36
N ASP A 55 1.32 10.71 -5.42
CA ASP A 55 0.63 12.01 -5.38
C ASP A 55 -0.68 11.94 -4.58
N PHE A 56 -1.42 10.83 -4.69
CA PHE A 56 -2.62 10.61 -3.90
C PHE A 56 -2.30 10.50 -2.40
N ILE A 57 -1.24 9.77 -2.03
CA ILE A 57 -0.78 9.63 -0.64
C ILE A 57 -0.33 10.99 -0.09
N ARG A 58 0.46 11.76 -0.85
CA ARG A 58 0.83 13.13 -0.47
C ARG A 58 -0.40 13.98 -0.24
N TYR A 59 -1.35 13.97 -1.18
CA TYR A 59 -2.57 14.76 -1.09
C TYR A 59 -3.36 14.47 0.20
N ILE A 60 -3.62 13.21 0.55
CA ILE A 60 -4.40 12.90 1.75
C ILE A 60 -3.66 13.26 3.05
N ILE A 61 -2.32 13.20 3.05
CA ILE A 61 -1.50 13.60 4.21
C ILE A 61 -1.44 15.12 4.33
N ASP A 62 -1.06 15.82 3.26
CA ASP A 62 -0.83 17.26 3.23
C ASP A 62 -2.11 18.06 3.49
N ASN A 63 -3.27 17.49 3.17
CA ASN A 63 -4.58 18.08 3.44
C ASN A 63 -5.23 17.58 4.74
N GLY A 64 -4.51 16.81 5.57
CA GLY A 64 -5.01 16.35 6.88
C GLY A 64 -6.26 15.46 6.79
N LEU A 65 -6.37 14.66 5.72
CA LEU A 65 -7.56 13.86 5.44
C LEU A 65 -7.53 12.48 6.11
N VAL A 66 -6.42 12.11 6.75
CA VAL A 66 -6.27 10.84 7.48
C VAL A 66 -6.65 11.08 8.95
N PRO A 67 -7.75 10.48 9.46
CA PRO A 67 -8.12 10.58 10.86
C PRO A 67 -7.06 9.98 11.80
N ASP A 68 -7.03 10.48 13.05
CA ASP A 68 -6.06 10.08 14.07
C ASP A 68 -6.09 8.59 14.45
N ASP A 69 -7.23 7.92 14.25
CA ASP A 69 -7.44 6.52 14.57
C ASP A 69 -7.34 5.59 13.35
N VAL A 70 -6.89 6.11 12.21
CA VAL A 70 -6.75 5.37 10.96
C VAL A 70 -5.27 5.19 10.61
N TYR A 71 -4.92 3.98 10.20
CA TYR A 71 -3.63 3.60 9.66
C TYR A 71 -3.73 3.52 8.14
N ILE A 72 -2.98 4.36 7.44
CA ILE A 72 -2.78 4.16 6.01
C ILE A 72 -1.72 3.08 5.78
N GLN A 73 -2.02 2.13 4.91
CA GLN A 73 -1.09 1.09 4.49
C GLN A 73 -0.55 1.41 3.09
N VAL A 74 0.75 1.24 2.89
CA VAL A 74 1.40 1.42 1.58
C VAL A 74 2.21 0.18 1.24
N LEU A 75 2.07 -0.30 0.02
CA LEU A 75 2.80 -1.48 -0.48
C LEU A 75 4.18 -1.06 -0.98
N THR A 76 5.19 -1.89 -0.74
CA THR A 76 6.49 -1.78 -1.41
C THR A 76 7.19 -3.12 -1.59
N GLN A 77 8.02 -3.21 -2.63
CA GLN A 77 8.93 -4.35 -2.79
C GLN A 77 10.12 -4.22 -1.84
N ALA A 78 10.70 -5.34 -1.44
CA ALA A 78 11.91 -5.38 -0.62
C ALA A 78 13.18 -4.98 -1.41
N ARG A 79 13.24 -3.71 -1.86
CA ARG A 79 14.41 -3.09 -2.49
C ARG A 79 14.64 -1.74 -1.84
N GLU A 80 15.87 -1.47 -1.42
CA GLU A 80 16.20 -0.28 -0.61
C GLU A 80 15.69 1.03 -1.22
N HIS A 81 15.94 1.29 -2.51
CA HIS A 81 15.51 2.52 -3.18
C HIS A 81 13.97 2.65 -3.25
N LEU A 82 13.24 1.53 -3.36
CA LEU A 82 11.79 1.53 -3.35
C LEU A 82 11.23 1.78 -1.94
N ILE A 83 11.85 1.18 -0.93
CA ILE A 83 11.50 1.42 0.48
C ILE A 83 11.72 2.90 0.82
N ARG A 84 12.86 3.49 0.44
CA ARG A 84 13.16 4.91 0.63
C ARG A 84 12.07 5.79 0.02
N ARG A 85 11.71 5.55 -1.24
CA ARG A 85 10.64 6.28 -1.93
C ARG A 85 9.27 6.10 -1.27
N THR A 86 8.96 4.90 -0.78
CA THR A 86 7.72 4.65 -0.04
C THR A 86 7.68 5.44 1.27
N ILE A 87 8.81 5.52 1.99
CA ILE A 87 8.95 6.34 3.22
C ILE A 87 8.76 7.82 2.90
N GLU A 88 9.32 8.32 1.80
CA GLU A 88 9.12 9.70 1.36
C GLU A 88 7.65 10.02 1.10
N ALA A 89 6.91 9.11 0.48
CA ALA A 89 5.48 9.29 0.20
C ALA A 89 4.67 9.51 1.48
N VAL A 90 4.98 8.77 2.55
CA VAL A 90 4.23 8.80 3.81
C VAL A 90 4.76 9.81 4.83
N LYS A 91 5.77 10.62 4.48
CA LYS A 91 6.37 11.58 5.40
C LYS A 91 5.33 12.53 5.99
N GLY A 92 5.27 12.62 7.32
CA GLY A 92 4.31 13.47 8.04
C GLY A 92 3.00 12.76 8.43
N ALA A 93 2.75 11.54 7.96
CA ALA A 93 1.65 10.74 8.46
C ALA A 93 1.94 10.23 9.89
N LYS A 94 0.93 10.26 10.74
CA LYS A 94 1.02 9.83 12.15
C LYS A 94 1.04 8.32 12.31
N ASN A 95 0.18 7.62 11.56
CA ASN A 95 -0.02 6.18 11.64
C ASN A 95 0.14 5.56 10.25
N VAL A 96 1.15 4.71 10.07
CA VAL A 96 1.47 4.09 8.78
C VAL A 96 1.79 2.61 8.96
N ILE A 97 1.29 1.78 8.05
CA ILE A 97 1.73 0.39 7.86
C ILE A 97 2.55 0.32 6.57
N LEU A 98 3.84 0.00 6.71
CA LEU A 98 4.71 -0.32 5.56
C LEU A 98 4.56 -1.81 5.23
N HIS A 99 3.76 -2.13 4.22
CA HIS A 99 3.58 -3.48 3.73
C HIS A 99 4.70 -3.82 2.73
N ILE A 100 5.75 -4.48 3.22
CA ILE A 100 6.89 -4.91 2.40
C ILE A 100 6.68 -6.36 1.98
N TYR A 101 6.91 -6.69 0.71
CA TYR A 101 6.78 -8.06 0.22
C TYR A 101 7.90 -8.49 -0.74
N ASN A 102 8.13 -9.79 -0.77
CA ASN A 102 8.86 -10.52 -1.81
C ASN A 102 8.17 -11.88 -2.04
N SER A 103 8.27 -12.43 -3.25
CA SER A 103 7.62 -13.70 -3.56
C SER A 103 8.45 -14.88 -3.08
N THR A 104 7.81 -15.80 -2.35
CA THR A 104 8.48 -16.93 -1.69
C THR A 104 8.07 -18.29 -2.26
N SER A 105 7.16 -18.36 -3.25
CA SER A 105 6.68 -19.63 -3.81
C SER A 105 7.81 -20.40 -4.51
N GLU A 106 7.79 -21.73 -4.42
CA GLU A 106 8.85 -22.57 -5.02
C GLU A 106 9.04 -22.28 -6.51
N LEU A 107 7.93 -22.12 -7.24
CA LEU A 107 7.95 -21.78 -8.66
C LEU A 107 8.74 -20.50 -8.89
N GLN A 108 8.41 -19.40 -8.21
CA GLN A 108 9.11 -18.13 -8.42
C GLN A 108 10.58 -18.19 -8.00
N ARG A 109 10.91 -18.87 -6.89
CA ARG A 109 12.32 -19.06 -6.48
C ARG A 109 13.13 -19.71 -7.59
N ARG A 110 12.58 -20.75 -8.23
CA ARG A 110 13.24 -21.51 -9.31
C ARG A 110 13.31 -20.77 -10.64
N VAL A 111 12.20 -20.17 -11.08
CA VAL A 111 12.08 -19.71 -12.48
C VAL A 111 12.24 -18.20 -12.65
N VAL A 112 11.86 -17.40 -11.65
CA VAL A 112 11.96 -15.93 -11.70
C VAL A 112 13.27 -15.46 -11.08
N PHE A 113 13.50 -15.85 -9.83
CA PHE A 113 14.66 -15.36 -9.07
C PHE A 113 15.91 -16.21 -9.24
N LYS A 114 15.75 -17.49 -9.60
CA LYS A 114 16.83 -18.49 -9.73
C LYS A 114 17.70 -18.53 -8.46
N LYS A 115 17.06 -18.57 -7.29
CA LYS A 115 17.68 -18.40 -5.96
C LYS A 115 17.23 -19.48 -4.98
N GLY A 116 18.11 -19.80 -4.02
CA GLY A 116 17.82 -20.71 -2.90
C GLY A 116 16.87 -20.09 -1.86
N ARG A 117 16.51 -20.86 -0.83
CA ARG A 117 15.65 -20.34 0.26
C ARG A 117 16.34 -19.21 1.04
N ASP A 118 17.63 -19.39 1.36
CA ASP A 118 18.40 -18.40 2.13
C ASP A 118 18.60 -17.09 1.36
N ASP A 119 18.86 -17.19 0.05
CA ASP A 119 18.93 -16.02 -0.82
C ASP A 119 17.63 -15.21 -0.82
N ILE A 120 16.48 -15.89 -0.90
CA ILE A 120 15.16 -15.24 -0.90
C ILE A 120 14.86 -14.61 0.46
N LYS A 121 15.28 -15.24 1.55
CA LYS A 121 15.16 -14.68 2.89
C LYS A 121 16.00 -13.41 3.04
N ASN A 122 17.22 -13.39 2.51
CA ASN A 122 18.13 -12.24 2.57
C ASN A 122 17.72 -11.06 1.66
N MET A 123 16.70 -11.24 0.81
CA MET A 123 16.13 -10.16 0.00
C MET A 123 15.09 -9.33 0.76
N ALA A 124 14.60 -9.80 1.91
CA ALA A 124 13.63 -9.11 2.76
C ALA A 124 14.31 -8.51 3.99
#